data_AF-A0AA51RBI6-F1
#
_entry.id   AF-A0AA51RBI6-F1
#
_cell.length_a   1.000
_cell.length_b   1.000
_cell.length_c   1.000
_cell.angle_alpha   90.00
_cell.angle_beta   90.00
_cell.angle_gamma   90.00
#
_symmetry.space_group_name_H-M   'P 1'
#
loop_
_entity.id
_entity.type
_entity.pdbx_description
1 polymer ?
#
loop_
_entity_poly.entity_id
_entity_poly.type
_entity_poly.pdbx_seq_one_letter_code
_entity_poly.pdbx_strand_id
1 'polypeptide(L)'
;MNEGIIKNAYEAMIKELQTIITVAYIFAVGIGMLFNYQRYDEFGINIFDYADVFDFLITPFSDFQVLLFTMISLLFTYLIYKLDVAWKGKYPKWYSRLVYFGFDQKSWFANFRYFTFFIVLISYLYVSADWYGSISKKQLKKLDPITIQFSDGEVKKGKMIGKTKEVIFIMYGKQVEVIPISSLVKTIKMPVQ
;
A
#
# COMPACT_ATOMS: atom_id res chain seq x y z
N MET A 1 -4.36 4.63 47.61
CA MET A 1 -3.68 5.68 46.81
C MET A 1 -3.05 5.15 45.52
N ASN A 2 -2.70 3.86 45.40
CA ASN A 2 -2.09 3.29 44.18
C ASN A 2 -3.08 2.92 43.05
N GLU A 3 -4.33 2.57 43.36
CA GLU A 3 -5.30 2.16 42.32
C GLU A 3 -5.65 3.30 41.34
N GLY A 4 -5.76 4.54 41.82
CA GLY A 4 -6.00 5.70 40.97
C GLY A 4 -4.83 6.01 40.04
N ILE A 5 -3.59 5.81 40.50
CA ILE A 5 -2.38 6.04 39.68
C ILE A 5 -2.26 4.96 38.59
N ILE A 6 -2.51 3.70 38.93
CA ILE A 6 -2.48 2.57 37.98
C ILE A 6 -3.59 2.72 36.92
N LYS A 7 -4.80 3.09 37.34
CA LYS A 7 -5.92 3.32 36.42
C LYS A 7 -5.64 4.46 35.45
N ASN A 8 -5.12 5.59 35.96
CA ASN A 8 -4.77 6.74 35.12
C ASN A 8 -3.65 6.41 34.12
N ALA A 9 -2.63 5.65 34.54
CA ALA A 9 -1.57 5.20 33.65
C ALA A 9 -2.09 4.25 32.55
N TYR A 10 -3.01 3.35 32.90
CA TYR A 10 -3.64 2.44 31.94
C TYR A 10 -4.53 3.18 30.93
N GLU A 11 -5.34 4.13 31.39
CA GLU A 11 -6.16 4.97 30.51
C GLU A 11 -5.31 5.83 29.57
N ALA A 12 -4.20 6.39 30.06
CA ALA A 12 -3.24 7.12 29.22
C ALA A 12 -2.62 6.21 28.15
N MET A 13 -2.18 5.00 28.54
CA MET A 13 -1.60 4.02 27.61
C MET A 13 -2.60 3.57 26.53
N ILE A 14 -3.87 3.33 26.90
CA ILE A 14 -4.93 3.00 25.92
C ILE A 14 -5.13 4.14 24.93
N LYS A 15 -5.17 5.39 25.43
CA LYS A 15 -5.37 6.56 24.58
C LYS A 15 -4.22 6.77 23.59
N GLU A 16 -2.98 6.58 24.05
CA GLU A 16 -1.80 6.61 23.17
C GLU A 16 -1.86 5.48 22.13
N LEU A 17 -2.17 4.26 22.55
CA LEU A 17 -2.30 3.12 21.66
C LEU A 17 -3.39 3.34 20.59
N GLN A 18 -4.55 3.86 20.98
CA GLN A 18 -5.63 4.18 20.04
C GLN A 18 -5.19 5.23 19.02
N THR A 19 -4.45 6.25 19.46
CA THR A 19 -3.92 7.28 18.57
C THR A 19 -2.95 6.66 17.56
N ILE A 20 -2.02 5.82 18.03
CA ILE A 20 -1.05 5.11 17.18
C ILE A 20 -1.76 4.22 16.17
N ILE A 21 -2.74 3.42 16.60
CA ILE A 21 -3.52 2.54 15.72
C ILE A 21 -4.26 3.36 14.65
N THR A 22 -4.86 4.48 15.04
CA THR A 22 -5.60 5.35 14.11
C THR A 22 -4.68 5.93 13.03
N VAL A 23 -3.52 6.45 13.43
CA VAL A 23 -2.52 6.99 12.49
C VAL A 23 -1.97 5.88 11.59
N ALA A 24 -1.66 4.71 12.15
CA ALA A 24 -1.18 3.56 11.39
C ALA A 24 -2.21 3.08 10.37
N TYR A 25 -3.50 3.08 10.71
CA TYR A 25 -4.58 2.72 9.80
C TYR A 25 -4.67 3.71 8.62
N ILE A 26 -4.68 5.02 8.89
CA ILE A 26 -4.72 6.04 7.83
C ILE A 26 -3.50 5.89 6.89
N PHE A 27 -2.33 5.63 7.47
CA PHE A 27 -1.11 5.42 6.70
C PHE A 27 -1.19 4.13 5.85
N ALA A 28 -1.69 3.04 6.42
CA ALA A 28 -1.91 1.79 5.69
C ALA A 28 -2.91 1.94 4.55
N VAL A 29 -4.00 2.70 4.74
CA VAL A 29 -4.96 3.03 3.70
C VAL A 29 -4.29 3.79 2.56
N GLY A 30 -3.48 4.82 2.87
CA GLY A 30 -2.75 5.59 1.87
C GLY A 30 -1.77 4.73 1.06
N ILE A 31 -1.03 3.84 1.72
CA ILE A 31 -0.16 2.87 1.05
C ILE A 31 -0.98 1.92 0.17
N GLY A 32 -2.08 1.38 0.70
CA GLY A 32 -2.96 0.48 -0.04
C GLY A 32 -3.50 1.14 -1.31
N MET A 33 -3.97 2.39 -1.21
CA MET A 33 -4.40 3.20 -2.34
C MET A 33 -3.30 3.34 -3.40
N LEU A 34 -2.07 3.71 -2.99
CA LEU A 34 -0.94 3.88 -3.90
C LEU A 34 -0.59 2.58 -4.64
N PHE A 35 -0.54 1.47 -3.92
CA PHE A 35 -0.20 0.16 -4.50
C PHE A 35 -1.28 -0.33 -5.45
N ASN A 36 -2.54 -0.14 -5.08
CA ASN A 36 -3.67 -0.54 -5.90
C ASN A 36 -3.75 0.33 -7.17
N TYR A 37 -3.53 1.64 -7.03
CA TYR A 37 -3.43 2.54 -8.17
C TYR A 37 -2.34 2.08 -9.15
N GLN A 38 -1.10 1.87 -8.69
CA GLN A 38 -0.02 1.46 -9.60
C GLN A 38 -0.26 0.09 -10.24
N ARG A 39 -0.90 -0.84 -9.52
CA ARG A 39 -1.31 -2.12 -10.08
C ARG A 39 -2.28 -1.97 -11.25
N TYR A 40 -3.24 -1.06 -11.17
CA TYR A 40 -4.24 -0.84 -12.24
C TYR A 40 -3.72 0.08 -13.35
N ASP A 41 -2.89 1.06 -13.02
CA ASP A 41 -2.24 1.98 -13.98
C ASP A 41 -1.33 1.23 -14.97
N GLU A 42 -0.68 0.15 -14.51
CA GLU A 42 0.05 -0.79 -15.37
C GLU A 42 -0.81 -1.44 -16.47
N PHE A 43 -2.13 -1.40 -16.35
CA PHE A 43 -3.09 -1.85 -17.37
C PHE A 43 -3.79 -0.69 -18.09
N GLY A 44 -3.41 0.55 -17.82
CA GLY A 44 -4.06 1.75 -18.34
C GLY A 44 -5.43 2.00 -17.71
N ILE A 45 -5.69 1.45 -16.52
CA ILE A 45 -6.96 1.61 -15.81
C ILE A 45 -6.76 2.63 -14.69
N ASN A 46 -7.49 3.73 -14.75
CA ASN A 46 -7.60 4.63 -13.60
C ASN A 46 -8.64 4.08 -12.61
N ILE A 47 -8.19 3.41 -11.56
CA ILE A 47 -9.08 2.77 -10.57
C ILE A 47 -9.99 3.77 -9.83
N PHE A 48 -9.58 5.05 -9.74
CA PHE A 48 -10.39 6.08 -9.07
C PHE A 48 -11.70 6.38 -9.77
N ASP A 49 -11.82 6.09 -11.07
CA ASP A 49 -13.05 6.31 -11.84
C ASP A 49 -14.11 5.21 -11.57
N TYR A 50 -13.72 4.10 -10.93
CA TYR A 50 -14.53 2.88 -10.80
C TYR A 50 -14.68 2.36 -9.36
N ALA A 51 -13.97 2.95 -8.40
CA ALA A 51 -13.91 2.48 -7.03
C ALA A 51 -14.52 3.48 -6.06
N ASP A 52 -15.30 2.97 -5.11
CA ASP A 52 -15.83 3.77 -4.01
C ASP A 52 -14.73 4.10 -2.99
N VAL A 53 -14.92 5.20 -2.23
CA VAL A 53 -14.05 5.54 -1.10
C VAL A 53 -13.91 4.36 -0.12
N PHE A 54 -14.98 3.60 0.09
CA PHE A 54 -14.96 2.42 0.96
C PHE A 54 -14.10 1.28 0.43
N ASP A 55 -13.96 1.13 -0.88
CA ASP A 55 -13.12 0.07 -1.48
C ASP A 55 -11.65 0.35 -1.17
N PHE A 56 -11.26 1.63 -1.09
CA PHE A 56 -9.93 2.03 -0.69
C PHE A 56 -9.64 1.83 0.81
N LEU A 57 -10.64 2.06 1.68
CA LEU A 57 -10.49 1.88 3.13
C LEU A 57 -10.18 0.42 3.53
N ILE A 58 -10.65 -0.54 2.73
CA ILE A 58 -10.38 -1.97 2.93
C ILE A 58 -9.21 -2.49 2.10
N THR A 59 -8.72 -1.71 1.13
CA THR A 59 -7.67 -2.12 0.19
C THR A 59 -6.45 -2.75 0.87
N PRO A 60 -5.80 -2.14 1.88
CA PRO A 60 -4.62 -2.74 2.52
C PRO A 60 -4.92 -4.07 3.21
N PHE A 61 -6.18 -4.38 3.52
CA PHE A 61 -6.60 -5.65 4.12
C PHE A 61 -7.13 -6.65 3.10
N SER A 62 -7.51 -6.18 1.91
CA SER A 62 -8.02 -7.02 0.82
C SER A 62 -6.92 -7.79 0.10
N ASP A 63 -5.71 -7.24 0.06
CA ASP A 63 -4.54 -7.88 -0.53
C ASP A 63 -3.48 -8.14 0.54
N PHE A 64 -3.32 -9.42 0.87
CA PHE A 64 -2.34 -9.86 1.87
C PHE A 64 -0.91 -9.45 1.52
N GLN A 65 -0.56 -9.36 0.23
CA GLN A 65 0.77 -8.92 -0.18
C GLN A 65 0.98 -7.44 0.12
N VAL A 66 -0.04 -6.60 -0.14
CA VAL A 66 0.00 -5.16 0.18
C VAL A 66 0.05 -4.96 1.69
N LEU A 67 -0.72 -5.73 2.47
CA LEU A 67 -0.65 -5.72 3.93
C LEU A 67 0.77 -6.05 4.44
N LEU A 68 1.33 -7.16 3.94
CA LEU A 68 2.66 -7.61 4.34
C LEU A 68 3.73 -6.59 3.95
N PHE A 69 3.61 -6.01 2.75
CA PHE A 69 4.51 -4.96 2.28
C PHE A 69 4.45 -3.72 3.17
N THR A 70 3.24 -3.32 3.58
CA THR A 70 3.01 -2.20 4.51
C THR A 70 3.67 -2.47 5.86
N MET A 71 3.46 -3.66 6.43
CA MET A 71 4.06 -4.06 7.71
C MET A 71 5.59 -4.12 7.65
N ILE A 72 6.15 -4.68 6.56
CA ILE A 72 7.59 -4.72 6.33
C ILE A 72 8.15 -3.30 6.18
N SER A 73 7.47 -2.42 5.44
CA SER A 73 7.89 -1.03 5.24
C SER A 73 7.94 -0.26 6.56
N LEU A 74 6.94 -0.44 7.42
CA LEU A 74 6.91 0.15 8.77
C LEU A 74 8.05 -0.38 9.63
N LEU A 75 8.27 -1.70 9.64
CA LEU A 75 9.36 -2.32 10.38
C LEU A 75 10.73 -1.85 9.87
N PHE A 76 10.91 -1.78 8.56
CA PHE A 76 12.14 -1.34 7.90
C PHE A 76 12.45 0.12 8.22
N THR A 77 11.43 0.99 8.18
CA THR A 77 11.57 2.40 8.57
C THR A 77 11.97 2.54 10.03
N TYR A 78 11.37 1.75 10.92
CA TYR A 78 11.75 1.72 12.34
C TYR A 78 13.19 1.23 12.56
N LEU A 79 13.62 0.20 11.83
CA LEU A 79 14.99 -0.31 11.87
C LEU A 79 16.00 0.73 11.37
N ILE A 80 15.72 1.41 10.24
CA ILE A 80 16.56 2.50 9.74
C ILE A 80 16.68 3.60 10.79
N TYR A 81 15.57 4.01 11.40
CA TYR A 81 15.60 5.02 12.45
C TYR A 81 16.49 4.60 13.64
N LYS A 82 16.33 3.36 14.12
CA LYS A 82 17.15 2.84 15.23
C LYS A 82 18.64 2.76 14.86
N LEU A 83 18.95 2.33 13.65
CA LEU A 83 20.32 2.30 13.13
C LEU A 83 20.91 3.71 13.04
N ASP A 84 20.15 4.67 12.52
CA ASP A 84 20.56 6.07 12.39
C ASP A 84 20.85 6.71 13.76
N VAL A 85 20.03 6.44 14.77
CA VAL A 85 20.28 6.85 16.17
C VAL A 85 21.52 6.17 16.75
N ALA A 86 21.66 4.85 16.57
CA ALA A 86 22.81 4.10 17.06
C ALA A 86 24.13 4.58 16.41
N TRP A 87 24.08 4.93 15.12
CA TRP A 87 25.25 5.37 14.37
C TRP A 87 25.69 6.77 14.79
N LYS A 88 24.74 7.67 15.04
CA LYS A 88 24.99 8.99 15.64
C LYS A 88 25.65 8.86 17.02
N GLY A 89 25.18 7.93 17.84
CA GLY A 89 25.73 7.69 19.19
C GLY A 89 27.14 7.08 19.17
N LYS A 90 27.41 6.13 18.27
CA LYS A 90 28.67 5.37 18.26
C LYS A 90 29.81 6.09 17.51
N TYR A 91 29.50 6.83 16.44
CA TYR A 91 30.51 7.48 15.60
C TYR A 91 30.09 8.91 15.17
N PRO A 92 30.02 9.87 16.10
CA PRO A 92 29.52 11.22 15.82
C PRO A 92 30.35 11.96 14.75
N LYS A 93 31.68 11.80 14.76
CA LYS A 93 32.58 12.46 13.80
C LYS A 93 32.42 11.93 12.36
N TRP A 94 32.15 10.63 12.20
CA TRP A 94 31.92 10.03 10.87
C TRP A 94 30.52 10.35 10.35
N TYR A 95 29.53 10.25 11.23
CA TYR A 95 28.14 10.56 10.93
C TYR A 95 27.95 12.00 10.41
N SER A 96 28.51 12.98 11.14
CA SER A 96 28.45 14.39 10.75
C SER A 96 29.17 14.64 9.42
N ARG A 97 30.34 14.04 9.19
CA ARG A 97 31.18 14.32 8.00
C ARG A 97 30.70 13.64 6.72
N LEU A 98 30.20 12.41 6.78
CA LEU A 98 29.86 11.60 5.60
C LEU A 98 28.40 11.76 5.15
N VAL A 99 27.46 11.79 6.09
CA VAL A 99 26.02 11.74 5.74
C VAL A 99 25.47 13.15 5.50
N TYR A 100 25.92 14.12 6.30
CA TYR A 100 25.34 15.45 6.34
C TYR A 100 26.37 16.57 6.18
N PHE A 101 27.59 16.26 5.73
CA PHE A 101 28.65 17.23 5.42
C PHE A 101 28.89 18.32 6.50
N GLY A 102 28.73 17.98 7.78
CA GLY A 102 28.92 18.88 8.91
C GLY A 102 27.75 19.81 9.21
N PHE A 103 26.63 19.70 8.50
CA PHE A 103 25.43 20.53 8.76
C PHE A 103 24.66 20.12 10.02
N ASP A 104 25.02 19.00 10.66
CA ASP A 104 24.30 18.45 11.82
C ASP A 104 24.35 19.32 13.09
N GLN A 105 25.27 20.27 13.15
CA GLN A 105 25.48 21.19 14.28
C GLN A 105 24.54 22.40 14.24
N LYS A 106 23.83 22.64 13.13
CA LYS A 106 22.96 23.81 12.97
C LYS A 106 21.55 23.52 13.47
N SER A 107 20.92 24.47 14.15
CA SER A 107 19.56 24.30 14.73
C SER A 107 18.48 23.95 13.71
N TRP A 108 18.56 24.48 12.48
CA TRP A 108 17.63 24.18 11.38
C TRP A 108 17.71 22.74 10.84
N PHE A 109 18.79 22.03 11.19
CA PHE A 109 19.11 20.74 10.58
C PHE A 109 18.20 19.64 11.13
N ALA A 110 17.71 19.78 12.37
CA ALA A 110 16.72 18.86 12.93
C ALA A 110 15.45 18.80 12.06
N ASN A 111 14.91 19.96 11.67
CA ASN A 111 13.73 20.04 10.82
C ASN A 111 14.03 19.53 9.40
N PHE A 112 15.19 19.90 8.85
CA PHE A 112 15.62 19.41 7.54
C PHE A 112 15.76 17.89 7.51
N ARG A 113 16.30 17.28 8.58
CA ARG A 113 16.41 15.83 8.72
C ARG A 113 15.06 15.14 8.67
N TYR A 114 14.07 15.62 9.43
CA TYR A 114 12.71 15.05 9.38
C TYR A 114 12.10 15.17 7.99
N PHE A 115 12.29 16.30 7.33
CA PHE A 115 11.83 16.51 5.96
C PHE A 115 12.51 15.56 4.95
N THR A 116 13.82 15.36 5.05
CA THR A 116 14.53 14.40 4.19
C THR A 116 14.07 12.96 4.44
N PHE A 117 13.84 12.57 5.70
CA PHE A 117 13.29 11.25 6.02
C PHE A 117 11.90 11.07 5.41
N PHE A 118 11.06 12.10 5.47
CA PHE A 118 9.74 12.08 4.86
C PHE A 118 9.82 11.93 3.34
N ILE A 119 10.65 12.71 2.64
CA ILE A 119 10.85 12.58 1.19
C ILE A 119 11.36 11.20 0.81
N VAL A 120 12.35 10.68 1.53
CA VAL A 120 12.91 9.35 1.29
C VAL A 120 11.84 8.27 1.48
N LEU A 121 11.00 8.38 2.52
CA LEU A 121 9.89 7.47 2.76
C LEU A 121 8.88 7.48 1.62
N ILE A 122 8.42 8.67 1.18
CA ILE A 122 7.48 8.80 0.07
C ILE A 122 8.07 8.25 -1.23
N SER A 123 9.34 8.56 -1.52
CA SER A 123 10.03 8.08 -2.71
C SER A 123 10.18 6.55 -2.69
N TYR A 124 10.54 5.98 -1.54
CA TYR A 124 10.62 4.54 -1.34
C TYR A 124 9.26 3.85 -1.58
N LEU A 125 8.17 4.40 -1.03
CA LEU A 125 6.83 3.85 -1.22
C LEU A 125 6.41 3.89 -2.69
N TYR A 126 6.71 4.99 -3.40
CA TYR A 126 6.40 5.11 -4.82
C TYR A 126 7.14 4.08 -5.67
N VAL A 127 8.47 3.95 -5.50
CA VAL A 127 9.28 2.95 -6.22
C VAL A 127 8.83 1.53 -5.90
N SER A 128 8.47 1.28 -4.64
CA SER A 128 7.96 -0.01 -4.20
C SER A 128 6.61 -0.37 -4.81
N ALA A 129 5.70 0.60 -4.90
CA ALA A 129 4.39 0.43 -5.52
C ALA A 129 4.49 0.16 -7.02
N ASP A 130 5.37 0.87 -7.72
CA ASP A 130 5.67 0.65 -9.14
C ASP A 130 6.22 -0.77 -9.37
N TRP A 131 7.19 -1.17 -8.55
CA TRP A 131 7.75 -2.52 -8.62
C TRP A 131 6.70 -3.60 -8.36
N TYR A 132 5.81 -3.38 -7.38
CA TYR A 132 4.68 -4.27 -7.10
C TYR A 132 3.74 -4.38 -8.30
N GLY A 133 3.30 -3.25 -8.89
CA GLY A 133 2.41 -3.25 -10.06
C GLY A 133 2.99 -4.04 -11.23
N SER A 134 4.28 -3.85 -11.52
CA SER A 134 5.01 -4.59 -12.54
C SER A 134 5.10 -6.11 -12.27
N ILE A 135 5.30 -6.52 -11.01
CA ILE A 135 5.28 -7.93 -10.62
C ILE A 135 3.86 -8.51 -10.76
N SER A 136 2.84 -7.81 -10.26
CA SER A 136 1.44 -8.22 -10.36
C SER A 136 1.03 -8.42 -11.82
N LYS A 137 1.44 -7.53 -12.72
CA LYS A 137 1.23 -7.69 -14.17
C LYS A 137 1.86 -8.95 -14.73
N LYS A 138 3.10 -9.28 -14.35
CA LYS A 138 3.78 -10.51 -14.77
C LYS A 138 3.09 -11.76 -14.23
N GLN A 139 2.60 -11.74 -12.99
CA GLN A 139 1.86 -12.85 -12.38
C GLN A 139 0.50 -13.04 -13.04
N LEU A 140 -0.27 -11.96 -13.25
CA LEU A 140 -1.56 -11.99 -13.92
C LEU A 140 -1.46 -12.50 -15.37
N LYS A 141 -0.38 -12.18 -16.08
CA LYS A 141 -0.13 -12.75 -17.42
C LYS A 141 0.12 -14.26 -17.42
N LYS A 142 0.53 -14.86 -16.30
CA LYS A 142 0.73 -16.31 -16.19
C LYS A 142 -0.53 -17.07 -15.81
N LEU A 143 -1.54 -16.39 -15.27
CA LEU A 143 -2.80 -17.02 -14.90
C LEU A 143 -3.60 -17.46 -16.13
N ASP A 144 -4.32 -18.56 -15.95
CA ASP A 144 -5.25 -19.07 -16.94
C ASP A 144 -6.42 -18.10 -17.16
N PRO A 145 -6.90 -17.96 -18.40
CA PRO A 145 -8.02 -17.08 -18.69
C PRO A 145 -9.31 -17.61 -18.05
N ILE A 146 -10.07 -16.72 -17.44
CA ILE A 146 -11.42 -16.99 -16.96
C ILE A 146 -12.42 -16.86 -18.11
N THR A 147 -13.55 -17.56 -17.99
CA THR A 147 -14.64 -17.47 -18.97
C THR A 147 -15.83 -16.77 -18.33
N ILE A 148 -16.26 -15.66 -18.93
CA ILE A 148 -17.46 -14.94 -18.51
C ILE A 148 -18.57 -15.21 -19.52
N GLN A 149 -19.71 -15.65 -19.00
CA GLN A 149 -20.93 -15.81 -19.75
C GLN A 149 -21.88 -14.65 -19.46
N PHE A 150 -22.27 -13.96 -20.51
CA PHE A 150 -23.16 -12.81 -20.47
C PHE A 150 -24.64 -13.22 -20.48
N SER A 151 -25.52 -12.30 -20.11
CA SER A 151 -26.97 -12.48 -20.05
C SER A 151 -27.59 -12.80 -21.43
N ASP A 152 -26.97 -12.30 -22.51
CA ASP A 152 -27.31 -12.53 -23.91
C ASP A 152 -26.80 -13.88 -24.47
N GLY A 153 -26.01 -14.60 -23.67
CA GLY A 153 -25.37 -15.86 -24.08
C GLY A 153 -23.98 -15.70 -24.71
N GLU A 154 -23.46 -14.48 -24.86
CA GLU A 154 -22.08 -14.27 -25.28
C GLU A 154 -21.11 -14.86 -24.25
N VAL A 155 -20.02 -15.45 -24.73
CA VAL A 155 -18.98 -16.04 -23.90
C VAL A 155 -17.65 -15.40 -24.22
N LYS A 156 -17.12 -14.58 -23.31
CA LYS A 156 -15.78 -14.00 -23.44
C LYS A 156 -14.79 -14.73 -22.55
N LYS A 157 -13.61 -14.99 -23.09
CA LYS A 157 -12.48 -15.56 -22.36
C LYS A 157 -11.41 -14.50 -22.19
N GLY A 158 -10.99 -14.20 -20.98
CA GLY A 158 -9.94 -13.23 -20.72
C GLY A 158 -9.33 -13.37 -19.33
N LYS A 159 -8.26 -12.65 -19.06
CA LYS A 159 -7.57 -12.70 -17.76
C LYS A 159 -8.15 -11.64 -16.85
N MET A 160 -8.66 -12.03 -15.69
CA MET A 160 -9.19 -11.09 -14.70
C MET A 160 -8.04 -10.31 -14.08
N ILE A 161 -8.08 -8.98 -14.20
CA ILE A 161 -7.10 -8.07 -13.58
C ILE A 161 -7.53 -7.78 -12.14
N GLY A 162 -8.83 -7.55 -11.96
CA GLY A 162 -9.47 -7.24 -10.69
C GLY A 162 -10.96 -6.97 -10.85
N LYS A 163 -11.61 -6.63 -9.74
CA LYS A 163 -13.02 -6.28 -9.68
C LYS A 163 -13.24 -5.19 -8.64
N THR A 164 -14.21 -4.32 -8.89
CA THR A 164 -14.83 -3.46 -7.87
C THR A 164 -16.23 -4.01 -7.57
N LYS A 165 -17.03 -3.27 -6.79
CA LYS A 165 -18.44 -3.62 -6.57
C LYS A 165 -19.28 -3.54 -7.84
N GLU A 166 -18.90 -2.65 -8.77
CA GLU A 166 -19.71 -2.32 -9.94
C GLU A 166 -19.15 -2.88 -11.24
N VAL A 167 -17.83 -3.07 -11.34
CA VAL A 167 -17.18 -3.48 -12.59
C VAL A 167 -16.17 -4.62 -12.41
N ILE A 168 -15.97 -5.40 -13.46
CA ILE A 168 -14.91 -6.39 -13.59
C ILE A 168 -13.96 -5.93 -14.71
N PHE A 169 -12.66 -5.96 -14.42
CA PHE A 169 -11.61 -5.64 -15.38
C PHE A 169 -11.04 -6.91 -15.99
N ILE A 170 -11.13 -7.03 -17.32
CA ILE A 170 -10.66 -8.20 -18.06
C ILE A 170 -9.69 -7.78 -19.14
N MET A 171 -8.60 -8.53 -19.25
CA MET A 171 -7.64 -8.41 -20.32
C MET A 171 -7.96 -9.41 -21.43
N TYR A 172 -8.19 -8.91 -22.65
CA TYR A 172 -8.28 -9.70 -23.87
C TYR A 172 -7.13 -9.35 -24.80
N GLY A 173 -6.12 -10.22 -24.86
CA GLY A 173 -4.90 -9.97 -25.65
C GLY A 173 -4.15 -8.72 -25.17
N LYS A 174 -4.25 -7.61 -25.92
CA LYS A 174 -3.65 -6.31 -25.59
C LYS A 174 -4.67 -5.26 -25.12
N GLN A 175 -5.96 -5.58 -25.14
CA GLN A 175 -7.02 -4.66 -24.75
C GLN A 175 -7.54 -5.00 -23.36
N VAL A 176 -8.00 -3.97 -22.65
CA VAL A 176 -8.67 -4.09 -21.36
C VAL A 176 -10.12 -3.71 -21.55
N GLU A 177 -11.02 -4.62 -21.21
CA GLU A 177 -12.46 -4.38 -21.20
C GLU A 177 -12.95 -4.20 -19.76
N VAL A 178 -13.80 -3.19 -19.57
CA VAL A 178 -14.50 -2.92 -18.31
C VAL A 178 -15.93 -3.41 -18.45
N ILE A 179 -16.33 -4.40 -17.65
CA ILE A 179 -17.65 -5.02 -17.73
C ILE A 179 -18.46 -4.67 -16.48
N PRO A 180 -19.61 -3.98 -16.60
CA PRO A 180 -20.48 -3.70 -15.47
C PRO A 180 -21.17 -4.97 -14.96
N ILE A 181 -21.14 -5.18 -13.64
CA ILE A 181 -21.70 -6.35 -12.95
C ILE A 181 -23.23 -6.27 -12.90
N SER A 182 -23.80 -5.07 -12.85
CA SER A 182 -25.21 -4.81 -12.55
C SER A 182 -26.21 -5.29 -13.61
N SER A 183 -25.79 -5.69 -14.80
CA SER A 183 -26.75 -6.03 -15.88
C SER A 183 -26.33 -7.13 -16.86
N LEU A 184 -25.02 -7.40 -17.00
CA LEU A 184 -24.54 -8.17 -18.16
C LEU A 184 -23.95 -9.54 -17.79
N VAL A 185 -23.52 -9.78 -16.55
CA VAL A 185 -22.81 -11.03 -16.20
C VAL A 185 -23.76 -12.07 -15.59
N LYS A 186 -23.88 -13.23 -16.24
CA LYS A 186 -24.74 -14.33 -15.78
C LYS A 186 -23.96 -15.38 -15.00
N THR A 187 -22.77 -15.76 -15.47
CA THR A 187 -21.93 -16.75 -14.77
C THR A 187 -20.45 -16.49 -15.05
N ILE A 188 -19.63 -16.58 -14.00
CA ILE A 188 -18.16 -16.54 -14.10
C ILE A 188 -17.66 -17.96 -13.87
N LYS A 189 -17.03 -18.55 -14.87
CA LYS A 189 -16.40 -19.87 -14.78
C LYS A 189 -14.90 -19.69 -14.60
N MET A 190 -14.39 -20.21 -13.50
CA MET A 190 -12.96 -20.27 -13.21
C MET A 190 -12.43 -21.67 -13.54
N PRO A 191 -11.28 -21.80 -14.22
CA PRO A 191 -10.64 -23.09 -14.36
C PRO A 191 -10.26 -23.61 -12.96
N VAL A 192 -10.63 -24.85 -12.67
CA VAL A 192 -10.18 -25.52 -11.44
C VAL A 192 -8.73 -25.94 -11.67
N GLN A 193 -7.82 -25.44 -10.82
CA GLN A 193 -6.43 -25.91 -10.75
C GLN A 193 -6.32 -27.15 -9.87
#